data_AF-T1A9W7-F1
#
_entry.id   AF-T1A9W7-F1
#
_cell.length_a   1.000
_cell.length_b   1.000
_cell.length_c   1.000
_cell.angle_alpha   90.00
_cell.angle_beta   90.00
_cell.angle_gamma   90.00
#
_symmetry.space_group_name_H-M   'P 1'
#
loop_
_entity.id
_entity.type
_entity.pdbx_description
1 polymer ?
#
loop_
_entity_poly.entity_id
_entity_poly.type
_entity_poly.pdbx_seq_one_letter_code
_entity_poly.pdbx_strand_id
1 'polypeptide(L)'
;DAPEFTIQAMTDGKKVVIPPATYDYPYRFEGDNGPGTGGMGSYSLADGLLPFLDKATYEQACQIVQDTLEFLSREGRQFSGCMNAGFFATEEGPKVIEFNSRFGDPEGLNIMTLFEGDWIDVMEAMHHQSLNDAILPLARESSVVVYLVSPEYALGPGKQHRFEVDIDKAAAAGVAVCFSAAVEEEPGHFVTVGTSRAVAFAGRAPRLEAARTRVYGAVDLAVSGPLEKRSDIGEI
;
A
#
# COMPACT_ATOMS: atom_id res chain seq x y z
N ASP A 1 -22.74 4.99 -5.07
CA ASP A 1 -21.27 4.96 -5.01
C ASP A 1 -20.84 3.64 -4.40
N ALA A 2 -20.03 2.89 -5.14
CA ALA A 2 -19.49 1.60 -4.71
C ALA A 2 -18.09 1.85 -4.14
N PRO A 3 -17.72 1.28 -2.98
CA PRO A 3 -16.39 1.46 -2.41
C PRO A 3 -15.32 0.80 -3.29
N GLU A 4 -14.15 1.43 -3.32
CA GLU A 4 -12.98 0.95 -4.07
C GLU A 4 -12.11 0.03 -3.22
N PHE A 5 -11.48 -0.96 -3.84
CA PHE A 5 -10.46 -1.80 -3.21
C PHE A 5 -9.44 -2.28 -4.23
N THR A 6 -8.25 -2.60 -3.75
CA THR A 6 -7.11 -3.03 -4.58
C THR A 6 -6.70 -4.46 -4.23
N ILE A 7 -6.38 -5.26 -5.25
CA ILE A 7 -5.71 -6.57 -5.13
C ILE A 7 -4.34 -6.48 -5.81
N GLN A 8 -3.28 -6.89 -5.11
CA GLN A 8 -1.91 -6.86 -5.64
C GLN A 8 -1.34 -8.25 -5.83
N ALA A 9 -1.74 -8.93 -6.91
CA ALA A 9 -1.35 -10.31 -7.14
C ALA A 9 0.11 -10.42 -7.60
N MET A 10 0.87 -11.30 -6.97
CA MET A 10 2.24 -11.64 -7.36
C MET A 10 2.23 -12.90 -8.22
N THR A 11 2.96 -12.89 -9.34
CA THR A 11 2.96 -14.02 -10.28
C THR A 11 4.32 -14.21 -10.95
N ASP A 12 4.65 -15.45 -11.28
CA ASP A 12 5.80 -15.84 -12.09
C ASP A 12 5.42 -16.22 -13.53
N GLY A 13 4.17 -15.91 -13.91
CA GLY A 13 3.55 -16.28 -15.19
C GLY A 13 2.86 -17.65 -15.18
N LYS A 14 2.99 -18.44 -14.11
CA LYS A 14 2.29 -19.73 -13.94
C LYS A 14 1.49 -19.79 -12.63
N LYS A 15 2.12 -19.47 -11.51
CA LYS A 15 1.50 -19.41 -10.19
C LYS A 15 1.15 -17.96 -9.87
N VAL A 16 -0.04 -17.77 -9.33
CA VAL A 16 -0.50 -16.50 -8.77
C VAL A 16 -0.62 -16.65 -7.25
N VAL A 17 -0.03 -15.72 -6.52
CA VAL A 17 -0.16 -15.55 -5.07
C VAL A 17 -0.92 -14.24 -4.84
N ILE A 18 -2.06 -14.32 -4.16
CA ILE A 18 -2.94 -13.17 -3.95
C ILE A 18 -2.89 -12.75 -2.47
N PRO A 19 -2.34 -11.57 -2.15
CA PRO A 19 -2.28 -11.05 -0.80
C PRO A 19 -3.65 -10.45 -0.36
N PRO A 20 -3.79 -10.03 0.91
CA PRO A 20 -4.95 -9.30 1.41
C PRO A 20 -5.41 -8.15 0.50
N ALA A 21 -6.72 -7.92 0.43
CA ALA A 21 -7.26 -6.70 -0.16
C ALA A 21 -6.81 -5.47 0.64
N THR A 22 -6.56 -4.37 -0.08
CA THR A 22 -6.19 -3.09 0.51
C THR A 22 -7.20 -2.01 0.15
N TYR A 23 -7.42 -1.10 1.08
CA TYR A 23 -8.16 0.14 0.84
C TYR A 23 -7.18 1.31 0.80
N ASP A 24 -7.22 2.10 -0.27
CA ASP A 24 -6.47 3.36 -0.41
C ASP A 24 -7.35 4.54 -0.01
N TYR A 25 -6.71 5.60 0.50
CA TYR A 25 -7.34 6.88 0.79
C TYR A 25 -6.91 7.90 -0.28
N PRO A 26 -7.61 7.97 -1.43
CA PRO A 26 -7.13 8.70 -2.59
C PRO A 26 -7.22 10.23 -2.44
N TYR A 27 -8.03 10.74 -1.51
CA TYR A 27 -8.28 12.17 -1.36
C TYR A 27 -7.39 12.85 -0.31
N ARG A 28 -7.08 14.12 -0.56
CA ARG A 28 -6.11 14.92 0.21
C ARG A 28 -6.50 15.18 1.67
N PHE A 29 -7.79 15.32 1.95
CA PHE A 29 -8.31 15.67 3.27
C PHE A 29 -9.21 14.57 3.82
N GLU A 30 -9.42 14.62 5.13
CA GLU A 30 -10.24 13.68 5.89
C GLU A 30 -11.69 13.64 5.39
N GLY A 31 -12.35 12.49 5.60
CA GLY A 31 -13.70 12.25 5.10
C GLY A 31 -13.78 12.28 3.58
N ASP A 32 -12.69 11.92 2.91
CA ASP A 32 -12.56 11.82 1.46
C ASP A 32 -12.88 13.12 0.70
N ASN A 33 -12.35 14.22 1.23
CA ASN A 33 -12.54 15.56 0.69
C ASN A 33 -11.29 16.11 -0.04
N GLY A 34 -11.54 17.09 -0.92
CA GLY A 34 -10.48 17.80 -1.63
C GLY A 34 -10.04 17.11 -2.93
N PRO A 35 -8.88 17.49 -3.49
CA PRO A 35 -8.40 16.90 -4.72
C PRO A 35 -7.98 15.44 -4.53
N GLY A 36 -8.11 14.65 -5.61
CA GLY A 36 -7.49 13.33 -5.70
C GLY A 36 -5.97 13.44 -5.67
N THR A 37 -5.33 12.45 -5.10
CA THR A 37 -3.89 12.35 -4.86
C THR A 37 -3.37 11.00 -5.36
N GLY A 38 -2.09 10.71 -5.14
CA GLY A 38 -1.58 9.35 -5.34
C GLY A 38 -1.97 8.37 -4.23
N GLY A 39 -2.69 8.81 -3.19
CA GLY A 39 -3.04 8.05 -2.00
C GLY A 39 -2.36 8.63 -0.75
N MET A 40 -3.15 9.06 0.23
CA MET A 40 -2.68 9.65 1.50
C MET A 40 -2.35 8.59 2.57
N GLY A 41 -2.66 7.33 2.28
CA GLY A 41 -2.45 6.19 3.16
C GLY A 41 -3.32 5.03 2.74
N SER A 42 -3.12 3.88 3.37
CA SER A 42 -3.88 2.66 3.04
C SER A 42 -3.87 1.67 4.19
N TYR A 43 -4.82 0.75 4.20
CA TYR A 43 -4.84 -0.34 5.17
C TYR A 43 -5.22 -1.69 4.56
N SER A 44 -4.88 -2.75 5.29
CA SER A 44 -5.39 -4.10 5.09
C SER A 44 -5.77 -4.74 6.43
N LEU A 45 -6.58 -5.79 6.38
CA LEU A 45 -7.06 -6.51 7.56
C LEU A 45 -6.45 -7.92 7.68
N ALA A 46 -6.33 -8.41 8.92
CA ALA A 46 -5.71 -9.68 9.25
C ALA A 46 -6.41 -10.93 8.65
N ASP A 47 -7.70 -10.80 8.32
CA ASP A 47 -8.49 -11.82 7.64
C ASP A 47 -8.48 -11.67 6.10
N GLY A 48 -7.84 -10.62 5.58
CA GLY A 48 -7.69 -10.35 4.16
C GLY A 48 -8.90 -9.67 3.50
N LEU A 49 -9.98 -9.41 4.24
CA LEU A 49 -11.24 -8.87 3.72
C LEU A 49 -11.52 -7.49 4.31
N LEU A 50 -11.83 -6.52 3.47
CA LEU A 50 -12.23 -5.18 3.92
C LEU A 50 -13.66 -5.21 4.49
N PRO A 51 -14.04 -4.32 5.42
CA PRO A 51 -15.34 -4.39 6.11
C PRO A 51 -16.56 -4.34 5.19
N PHE A 52 -16.45 -3.66 4.06
CA PHE A 52 -17.50 -3.55 3.04
C PHE A 52 -17.48 -4.67 1.99
N LEU A 53 -16.48 -5.55 2.03
CA LEU A 53 -16.23 -6.57 1.03
C LEU A 53 -16.63 -7.95 1.55
N ASP A 54 -17.69 -8.53 0.99
CA ASP A 54 -18.00 -9.92 1.28
C ASP A 54 -17.01 -10.88 0.60
N LYS A 55 -16.93 -12.10 1.13
CA LYS A 55 -16.00 -13.11 0.65
C LYS A 55 -16.24 -13.51 -0.81
N ALA A 56 -17.49 -13.56 -1.26
CA ALA A 56 -17.81 -13.99 -2.63
C ALA A 56 -17.35 -12.94 -3.66
N THR A 57 -17.57 -11.66 -3.35
CA THR A 57 -17.11 -10.52 -4.15
C THR A 57 -15.58 -10.50 -4.21
N TYR A 58 -14.89 -10.73 -3.09
CA TYR A 58 -13.44 -10.84 -3.08
C TYR A 58 -12.92 -12.02 -3.93
N GLU A 59 -13.51 -13.21 -3.77
CA GLU A 59 -13.12 -14.40 -4.55
C GLU A 59 -13.36 -14.20 -6.05
N GLN A 60 -14.46 -13.53 -6.42
CA GLN A 60 -14.74 -13.17 -7.82
C GLN A 60 -13.69 -12.18 -8.36
N ALA A 61 -13.26 -11.20 -7.57
CA ALA A 61 -12.20 -10.27 -7.97
C ALA A 61 -10.85 -10.99 -8.14
N CYS A 62 -10.53 -11.90 -7.23
CA CYS A 62 -9.35 -12.78 -7.34
C CYS A 62 -9.41 -13.62 -8.63
N GLN A 63 -10.57 -14.18 -8.97
CA GLN A 63 -10.75 -14.95 -10.19
C GLN A 63 -10.53 -14.10 -11.43
N ILE A 64 -11.03 -12.86 -11.47
CA ILE A 64 -10.80 -11.93 -12.58
C ILE A 64 -9.30 -11.69 -12.80
N VAL A 65 -8.53 -11.51 -11.73
CA VAL A 65 -7.06 -11.35 -11.83
C VAL A 65 -6.40 -12.61 -12.38
N GLN A 66 -6.79 -13.80 -11.91
CA GLN A 66 -6.26 -15.08 -12.40
C GLN A 66 -6.58 -15.31 -13.88
N ASP A 67 -7.84 -15.07 -14.28
CA ASP A 67 -8.29 -15.23 -15.66
C ASP A 67 -7.57 -14.27 -16.60
N THR A 68 -7.30 -13.05 -16.14
CA THR A 68 -6.53 -12.04 -16.90
C THR A 68 -5.09 -12.52 -17.13
N LEU A 69 -4.42 -13.01 -16.08
CA LEU A 69 -3.06 -13.54 -16.19
C LEU A 69 -3.00 -14.81 -17.06
N GLU A 70 -3.99 -15.69 -16.95
CA GLU A 70 -4.07 -16.88 -17.79
C GLU A 70 -4.29 -16.53 -19.27
N PHE A 71 -5.18 -15.57 -19.54
CA PHE A 71 -5.41 -15.06 -20.90
C PHE A 71 -4.12 -14.49 -21.51
N LEU A 72 -3.39 -13.66 -20.76
CA LEU A 72 -2.09 -13.12 -21.20
C LEU A 72 -1.09 -14.22 -21.54
N SER A 73 -0.99 -15.26 -20.71
CA SER A 73 -0.14 -16.43 -20.96
C SER A 73 -0.54 -17.17 -22.24
N ARG A 74 -1.84 -17.42 -22.45
CA ARG A 74 -2.37 -18.09 -23.66
C ARG A 74 -2.08 -17.30 -24.94
N GLU A 75 -2.07 -15.97 -24.86
CA GLU A 75 -1.70 -15.06 -25.95
C GLU A 75 -0.17 -14.93 -26.16
N GLY A 76 0.65 -15.72 -25.45
CA GLY A 76 2.11 -15.66 -25.54
C GLY A 76 2.71 -14.40 -24.90
N ARG A 77 1.93 -13.68 -24.08
CA ARG A 77 2.34 -12.46 -23.36
C ARG A 77 2.56 -12.80 -21.90
N GLN A 78 3.62 -13.51 -21.59
CA GLN A 78 3.93 -13.87 -20.20
C GLN A 78 4.10 -12.62 -19.34
N PHE A 79 3.40 -12.60 -18.20
CA PHE A 79 3.49 -11.56 -17.19
C PHE A 79 4.09 -12.15 -15.92
N SER A 80 5.18 -11.55 -15.43
CA SER A 80 5.83 -11.92 -14.17
C SER A 80 6.08 -10.65 -13.37
N GLY A 81 5.74 -10.66 -12.08
CA GLY A 81 5.81 -9.50 -11.19
C GLY A 81 4.52 -9.27 -10.41
N CYS A 82 4.24 -8.00 -10.10
CA CYS A 82 3.04 -7.57 -9.40
C CYS A 82 1.99 -7.04 -10.38
N MET A 83 0.80 -7.66 -10.38
CA MET A 83 -0.40 -7.12 -11.01
C MET A 83 -1.26 -6.43 -9.94
N ASN A 84 -1.22 -5.11 -9.91
CA ASN A 84 -2.12 -4.30 -9.10
C ASN A 84 -3.44 -4.11 -9.89
N ALA A 85 -4.54 -4.55 -9.32
CA ALA A 85 -5.87 -4.47 -9.90
C ALA A 85 -6.80 -3.69 -8.97
N GLY A 86 -7.32 -2.57 -9.46
CA GLY A 86 -8.32 -1.75 -8.76
C GLY A 86 -9.74 -2.18 -9.12
N PHE A 87 -10.62 -2.24 -8.13
CA PHE A 87 -12.00 -2.69 -8.27
C PHE A 87 -12.99 -1.77 -7.56
N PHE A 88 -14.19 -1.64 -8.12
CA PHE A 88 -15.38 -1.23 -7.37
C PHE A 88 -16.13 -2.46 -6.84
N ALA A 89 -16.49 -2.45 -5.55
CA ALA A 89 -17.39 -3.44 -4.96
C ALA A 89 -18.85 -3.04 -5.19
N THR A 90 -19.45 -3.48 -6.30
CA THR A 90 -20.83 -3.11 -6.69
C THR A 90 -21.85 -4.17 -6.27
N GLU A 91 -23.14 -3.83 -6.29
CA GLU A 91 -24.23 -4.80 -6.05
C GLU A 91 -24.27 -5.96 -7.06
N GLU A 92 -23.66 -5.79 -8.25
CA GLU A 92 -23.53 -6.82 -9.28
C GLU A 92 -22.21 -7.62 -9.18
N GLY A 93 -21.44 -7.43 -8.11
CA GLY A 93 -20.10 -7.98 -7.94
C GLY A 93 -18.98 -6.99 -8.27
N PRO A 94 -17.72 -7.44 -8.28
CA PRO A 94 -16.57 -6.58 -8.49
C PRO A 94 -16.47 -6.13 -9.96
N LYS A 95 -16.24 -4.84 -10.19
CA LYS A 95 -15.98 -4.28 -11.52
C LYS A 95 -14.56 -3.74 -11.57
N VAL A 96 -13.78 -4.15 -12.57
CA VAL A 96 -12.41 -3.68 -12.77
C VAL A 96 -12.43 -2.19 -13.11
N ILE A 97 -11.58 -1.43 -12.43
CA ILE A 97 -11.27 -0.04 -12.75
C ILE A 97 -10.07 -0.01 -13.71
N GLU A 98 -8.96 -0.60 -13.25
CA GLU A 98 -7.70 -0.62 -13.98
C GLU A 98 -6.77 -1.76 -13.54
N PHE A 99 -5.77 -2.04 -14.37
CA PHE A 99 -4.64 -2.90 -14.06
C PHE A 99 -3.33 -2.12 -14.22
N ASN A 100 -2.45 -2.23 -13.22
CA ASN A 100 -1.10 -1.68 -13.21
C ASN A 100 -0.07 -2.81 -13.11
N SER A 101 1.01 -2.72 -13.88
CA SER A 101 2.07 -3.74 -13.95
C SER A 101 3.20 -3.50 -12.92
N ARG A 102 2.85 -3.00 -11.72
CA ARG A 102 3.76 -2.65 -10.63
C ARG A 102 3.00 -2.64 -9.30
N PHE A 103 3.72 -2.56 -8.18
CA PHE A 103 3.10 -2.34 -6.87
C PHE A 103 2.28 -1.03 -6.82
N GLY A 104 1.17 -1.05 -6.11
CA GLY A 104 0.48 0.16 -5.65
C GLY A 104 1.37 0.99 -4.74
N ASP A 105 1.12 2.28 -4.71
CA ASP A 105 1.73 3.17 -3.74
C ASP A 105 0.63 4.14 -3.29
N PRO A 106 0.06 3.96 -2.08
CA PRO A 106 0.66 3.30 -0.92
C PRO A 106 0.48 1.78 -0.80
N GLU A 107 -0.41 1.15 -1.55
CA GLU A 107 -0.93 -0.18 -1.19
C GLU A 107 0.16 -1.27 -1.16
N GLY A 108 1.18 -1.18 -2.01
CA GLY A 108 2.32 -2.10 -2.02
C GLY A 108 3.06 -2.11 -0.68
N LEU A 109 3.10 -0.99 0.02
CA LEU A 109 3.71 -0.89 1.35
C LEU A 109 2.94 -1.71 2.38
N ASN A 110 1.63 -1.89 2.26
CA ASN A 110 0.88 -2.81 3.13
C ASN A 110 1.37 -4.25 2.95
N ILE A 111 1.53 -4.69 1.70
CA ILE A 111 1.98 -6.05 1.38
C ILE A 111 3.39 -6.27 1.89
N MET A 112 4.30 -5.33 1.62
CA MET A 112 5.69 -5.40 2.09
C MET A 112 5.79 -5.33 3.61
N THR A 113 4.89 -4.62 4.29
CA THR A 113 4.83 -4.58 5.76
C THR A 113 4.43 -5.94 6.32
N LEU A 114 3.53 -6.67 5.65
CA LEU A 114 3.09 -8.01 6.06
C LEU A 114 4.07 -9.11 5.65
N PHE A 115 4.96 -8.88 4.71
CA PHE A 115 5.92 -9.88 4.23
C PHE A 115 6.94 -10.28 5.30
N GLU A 116 7.19 -11.59 5.43
CA GLU A 116 8.10 -12.18 6.43
C GLU A 116 9.25 -13.00 5.79
N GLY A 117 9.42 -12.91 4.48
CA GLY A 117 10.43 -13.65 3.72
C GLY A 117 11.62 -12.81 3.28
N ASP A 118 12.44 -13.39 2.40
CA ASP A 118 13.50 -12.68 1.67
C ASP A 118 12.99 -12.30 0.27
N TRP A 119 13.10 -11.02 -0.08
CA TRP A 119 12.67 -10.55 -1.39
C TRP A 119 13.55 -11.07 -2.53
N ILE A 120 14.82 -11.40 -2.25
CA ILE A 120 15.71 -12.03 -3.22
C ILE A 120 15.17 -13.40 -3.62
N ASP A 121 14.74 -14.21 -2.65
CA ASP A 121 14.14 -15.54 -2.91
C ASP A 121 12.87 -15.41 -3.76
N VAL A 122 12.03 -14.40 -3.51
CA VAL A 122 10.83 -14.12 -4.32
C VAL A 122 11.22 -13.79 -5.76
N MET A 123 12.22 -12.92 -5.97
CA MET A 123 12.69 -12.55 -7.31
C MET A 123 13.30 -13.74 -8.06
N GLU A 124 14.10 -14.57 -7.38
CA GLU A 124 14.64 -15.80 -7.95
C GLU A 124 13.53 -16.79 -8.33
N ALA A 125 12.53 -16.97 -7.47
CA ALA A 125 11.39 -17.83 -7.75
C ALA A 125 10.54 -17.34 -8.93
N MET A 126 10.36 -16.02 -9.05
CA MET A 126 9.71 -15.41 -10.21
C MET A 126 10.50 -15.65 -11.50
N HIS A 127 11.82 -15.46 -11.45
CA HIS A 127 12.69 -15.71 -12.60
C HIS A 127 12.67 -17.18 -13.05
N HIS A 128 12.65 -18.11 -12.10
CA HIS A 128 12.65 -19.56 -12.36
C HIS A 128 11.26 -20.19 -12.53
N GLN A 129 10.19 -19.41 -12.41
CA GLN A 129 8.80 -19.89 -12.46
C GLN A 129 8.50 -20.98 -11.42
N SER A 130 8.99 -20.77 -10.20
CA SER A 130 8.84 -21.65 -9.04
C SER A 130 8.16 -20.96 -7.85
N LEU A 131 7.49 -19.82 -8.08
CA LEU A 131 6.78 -19.09 -7.04
C LEU A 131 5.72 -19.99 -6.39
N ASN A 132 5.57 -19.87 -5.08
CA ASN A 132 4.54 -20.56 -4.32
C ASN A 132 4.29 -19.82 -3.00
N ASP A 133 3.23 -20.24 -2.30
CA ASP A 133 2.76 -19.54 -1.10
C ASP A 133 3.78 -19.58 0.06
N ALA A 134 4.71 -20.54 0.07
CA ALA A 134 5.76 -20.62 1.09
C ALA A 134 6.93 -19.65 0.83
N ILE A 135 7.13 -19.22 -0.42
CA ILE A 135 8.16 -18.23 -0.80
C ILE A 135 7.69 -16.81 -0.50
N LEU A 136 6.37 -16.58 -0.44
CA LEU A 136 5.78 -15.29 -0.10
C LEU A 136 4.95 -15.39 1.20
N PRO A 137 5.59 -15.63 2.35
CA PRO A 137 4.88 -15.68 3.63
C PRO A 137 4.41 -14.28 4.01
N LEU A 138 3.11 -14.17 4.29
CA LEU A 138 2.48 -12.94 4.78
C LEU A 138 1.95 -13.16 6.19
N ALA A 139 2.29 -12.24 7.08
CA ALA A 139 1.74 -12.19 8.43
C ALA A 139 0.21 -12.01 8.37
N ARG A 140 -0.49 -12.76 9.23
CA ARG A 140 -1.95 -12.61 9.42
C ARG A 140 -2.26 -11.48 10.39
N GLU A 141 -1.88 -10.27 9.99
CA GLU A 141 -2.02 -9.04 10.76
C GLU A 141 -2.69 -7.95 9.91
N SER A 142 -3.26 -6.94 10.57
CA SER A 142 -3.69 -5.72 9.88
C SER A 142 -2.47 -4.84 9.64
N SER A 143 -2.45 -4.11 8.53
CA SER A 143 -1.40 -3.14 8.21
C SER A 143 -2.00 -1.76 7.98
N VAL A 144 -1.25 -0.72 8.34
CA VAL A 144 -1.60 0.69 8.12
C VAL A 144 -0.38 1.40 7.55
N VAL A 145 -0.61 2.21 6.52
CA VAL A 145 0.38 3.07 5.89
C VAL A 145 -0.16 4.49 5.92
N VAL A 146 0.62 5.43 6.44
CA VAL A 146 0.26 6.85 6.49
C VAL A 146 1.31 7.66 5.75
N TYR A 147 0.90 8.44 4.77
CA TYR A 147 1.79 9.39 4.10
C TYR A 147 1.81 10.75 4.80
N LEU A 148 3.01 11.30 4.89
CA LEU A 148 3.27 12.69 5.23
C LEU A 148 3.65 13.44 3.96
N VAL A 149 3.03 14.60 3.77
CA VAL A 149 3.11 15.39 2.53
C VAL A 149 3.42 16.85 2.84
N SER A 150 3.90 17.60 1.84
CA SER A 150 4.01 19.06 1.98
C SER A 150 2.61 19.68 2.08
N PRO A 151 2.41 20.80 2.81
CA PRO A 151 1.12 21.46 2.94
C PRO A 151 0.42 21.71 1.60
N GLU A 152 1.19 22.10 0.58
CA GLU A 152 0.70 22.43 -0.75
C GLU A 152 0.43 21.21 -1.66
N TYR A 153 0.74 19.98 -1.22
CA TYR A 153 0.57 18.77 -2.02
C TYR A 153 -0.88 18.63 -2.51
N ALA A 154 -1.03 18.43 -3.83
CA ALA A 154 -2.29 18.39 -4.59
C ALA A 154 -3.13 19.68 -4.61
N LEU A 155 -2.73 20.74 -3.92
CA LEU A 155 -3.45 22.03 -3.87
C LEU A 155 -2.93 23.06 -4.88
N GLY A 156 -1.70 22.89 -5.35
CA GLY A 156 -1.07 23.81 -6.30
C GLY A 156 0.44 23.61 -6.37
N PRO A 157 1.19 24.56 -6.94
CA PRO A 157 2.64 24.53 -6.95
C PRO A 157 3.19 24.48 -5.52
N GLY A 158 3.88 23.40 -5.17
CA GLY A 158 4.49 23.22 -3.86
C GLY A 158 5.90 23.76 -3.79
N LYS A 159 6.30 24.23 -2.60
CA LYS A 159 7.68 24.60 -2.27
C LYS A 159 8.36 23.48 -1.50
N GLN A 160 9.69 23.55 -1.44
CA GLN A 160 10.47 22.64 -0.61
C GLN A 160 10.30 22.98 0.87
N HIS A 161 10.21 21.95 1.71
CA HIS A 161 10.14 22.08 3.16
C HIS A 161 11.19 21.19 3.82
N ARG A 162 11.88 21.73 4.82
CA ARG A 162 12.80 20.97 5.68
C ARG A 162 12.03 20.27 6.78
N PHE A 163 12.36 19.01 7.03
CA PHE A 163 11.80 18.20 8.10
C PHE A 163 12.85 17.22 8.63
N GLU A 164 12.62 16.67 9.80
CA GLU A 164 13.47 15.68 10.45
C GLU A 164 12.70 14.37 10.62
N VAL A 165 13.40 13.24 10.45
CA VAL A 165 12.87 11.91 10.75
C VAL A 165 13.89 11.11 11.53
N ASP A 166 13.51 10.71 12.74
CA ASP A 166 14.26 9.77 13.56
C ASP A 166 13.85 8.32 13.21
N ILE A 167 14.52 7.76 12.20
CA ILE A 167 14.23 6.42 11.68
C ILE A 167 14.41 5.35 12.76
N ASP A 168 15.40 5.51 13.64
CA ASP A 168 15.68 4.55 14.73
C ASP A 168 14.54 4.54 15.76
N LYS A 169 13.97 5.70 16.12
CA LYS A 169 12.78 5.76 16.98
C LYS A 169 11.57 5.10 16.34
N ALA A 170 11.34 5.33 15.05
CA ALA A 170 10.23 4.68 14.33
C ALA A 170 10.42 3.15 14.30
N ALA A 171 11.64 2.69 13.99
CA ALA A 171 11.99 1.28 13.98
C ALA A 171 11.83 0.63 15.37
N ALA A 172 12.24 1.31 16.44
CA ALA A 172 12.04 0.85 17.81
C ALA A 172 10.56 0.71 18.20
N ALA A 173 9.67 1.46 17.55
CA ALA A 173 8.21 1.33 17.68
C ALA A 173 7.61 0.24 16.77
N GLY A 174 8.43 -0.46 15.97
CA GLY A 174 7.98 -1.46 15.00
C GLY A 174 7.30 -0.86 13.78
N VAL A 175 7.72 0.34 13.35
CA VAL A 175 7.19 1.06 12.19
C VAL A 175 8.32 1.33 11.20
N ALA A 176 8.10 0.94 9.94
CA ALA A 176 9.01 1.23 8.85
C ALA A 176 8.80 2.66 8.34
N VAL A 177 9.89 3.32 7.97
CA VAL A 177 9.90 4.64 7.31
C VAL A 177 10.27 4.44 5.85
N CYS A 178 9.42 4.90 4.94
CA CYS A 178 9.60 4.73 3.49
C CYS A 178 9.63 6.11 2.81
N PHE A 179 10.78 6.54 2.34
CA PHE A 179 10.91 7.81 1.62
C PHE A 179 10.48 7.64 0.16
N SER A 180 9.58 8.52 -0.30
CA SER A 180 9.06 8.50 -1.68
C SER A 180 9.65 9.66 -2.49
N ALA A 181 9.50 10.89 -2.00
CA ALA A 181 9.98 12.08 -2.68
C ALA A 181 10.54 13.12 -1.69
N ALA A 182 11.61 12.72 -1.01
CA ALA A 182 12.41 13.56 -0.13
C ALA A 182 13.90 13.29 -0.34
N VAL A 183 14.72 14.31 -0.12
CA VAL A 183 16.19 14.24 -0.22
C VAL A 183 16.77 14.40 1.17
N GLU A 184 17.62 13.47 1.59
CA GLU A 184 18.40 13.62 2.82
C GLU A 184 19.53 14.63 2.56
N GLU A 185 19.53 15.76 3.28
CA GLU A 185 20.60 16.76 3.20
C GLU A 185 21.72 16.40 4.20
N GLU A 186 21.34 15.94 5.38
CA GLU A 186 22.21 15.49 6.48
C GLU A 186 21.52 14.32 7.20
N PRO A 187 22.24 13.46 7.94
CA PRO A 187 21.63 12.34 8.64
C PRO A 187 20.39 12.75 9.44
N GLY A 188 19.24 12.15 9.11
CA GLY A 188 17.95 12.43 9.76
C GLY A 188 17.27 13.75 9.36
N HIS A 189 17.87 14.55 8.48
CA HIS A 189 17.36 15.84 8.01
C HIS A 189 17.06 15.78 6.52
N PHE A 190 15.82 16.08 6.16
CA PHE A 190 15.29 15.87 4.83
C PHE A 190 14.65 17.14 4.26
N VAL A 191 14.61 17.21 2.94
CA VAL A 191 13.90 18.24 2.18
C VAL A 191 12.88 17.58 1.25
N THR A 192 11.64 18.06 1.27
CA THR A 192 10.60 17.61 0.33
C THR A 192 10.86 18.13 -1.08
N VAL A 193 10.37 17.41 -2.10
CA VAL A 193 10.36 17.93 -3.48
C VAL A 193 9.16 18.87 -3.76
N GLY A 194 8.27 19.08 -2.80
CA GLY A 194 7.13 20.00 -2.85
C GLY A 194 5.89 19.49 -3.61
N THR A 195 6.06 18.70 -4.67
CA THR A 195 4.95 18.29 -5.56
C THR A 195 4.45 16.87 -5.34
N SER A 196 5.08 16.10 -4.46
CA SER A 196 4.78 14.69 -4.23
C SER A 196 4.70 14.37 -2.72
N ARG A 197 4.37 13.12 -2.42
CA ARG A 197 4.37 12.59 -1.05
C ARG A 197 5.80 12.45 -0.57
N ALA A 198 6.09 12.92 0.65
CA ALA A 198 7.46 12.99 1.13
C ALA A 198 7.92 11.63 1.68
N VAL A 199 7.20 11.13 2.67
CA VAL A 199 7.59 9.94 3.45
C VAL A 199 6.34 9.23 3.96
N ALA A 200 6.35 7.90 3.93
CA ALA A 200 5.31 7.05 4.51
C ALA A 200 5.82 6.37 5.78
N PHE A 201 4.91 6.15 6.71
CA PHE A 201 5.10 5.32 7.89
C PHE A 201 4.20 4.10 7.77
N ALA A 202 4.79 2.91 7.83
CA ALA A 202 4.09 1.65 7.60
C ALA A 202 4.29 0.71 8.79
N GLY A 203 3.19 0.20 9.33
CA GLY A 203 3.22 -0.69 10.49
C GLY A 203 2.09 -1.71 10.44
N ARG A 204 2.28 -2.81 11.15
CA ARG A 204 1.28 -3.87 11.29
C ARG A 204 1.02 -4.21 12.74
N ALA A 205 -0.12 -4.81 13.04
CA ALA A 205 -0.47 -5.37 14.34
C ALA A 205 -1.64 -6.36 14.19
N PRO A 206 -1.95 -7.20 15.19
CA PRO A 206 -3.04 -8.17 15.09
C PRO A 206 -4.43 -7.58 14.82
N ARG A 207 -4.63 -6.28 15.09
CA ARG A 207 -5.89 -5.56 14.83
C ARG A 207 -5.59 -4.19 14.22
N LEU A 208 -6.48 -3.71 13.35
CA LEU A 208 -6.37 -2.42 12.68
C LEU A 208 -6.14 -1.25 13.65
N GLU A 209 -6.96 -1.16 14.70
CA GLU A 209 -6.85 -0.14 15.76
C GLU A 209 -5.43 -0.05 16.36
N ALA A 210 -4.80 -1.21 16.58
CA ALA A 210 -3.47 -1.30 17.16
C ALA A 210 -2.39 -0.92 16.15
N ALA A 211 -2.55 -1.30 14.88
CA ALA A 211 -1.65 -0.92 13.80
C ALA A 211 -1.70 0.60 13.59
N ARG A 212 -2.91 1.18 13.58
CA ARG A 212 -3.14 2.62 13.51
C ARG A 212 -2.46 3.35 14.67
N THR A 213 -2.77 2.96 15.91
CA THR A 213 -2.16 3.57 17.12
C THR A 213 -0.63 3.53 17.05
N ARG A 214 -0.06 2.42 16.60
CA ARG A 214 1.39 2.25 16.46
C ARG A 214 1.97 3.20 15.41
N VAL A 215 1.38 3.25 14.22
CA VAL A 215 1.86 4.10 13.12
C VAL A 215 1.77 5.57 13.47
N TYR A 216 0.61 6.04 13.95
CA TYR A 216 0.44 7.45 14.34
C TYR A 216 1.33 7.83 15.52
N GLY A 217 1.47 6.95 16.53
CA GLY A 217 2.39 7.19 17.64
C GLY A 217 3.85 7.28 17.21
N ALA A 218 4.28 6.47 16.24
CA ALA A 218 5.62 6.57 15.66
C ALA A 218 5.82 7.87 14.88
N VAL A 219 4.82 8.30 14.10
CA VAL A 219 4.86 9.58 13.40
C VAL A 219 5.03 10.75 14.37
N ASP A 220 4.22 10.80 15.43
CA ASP A 220 4.25 11.89 16.41
C ASP A 220 5.56 11.90 17.24
N LEU A 221 6.20 10.75 17.42
CA LEU A 221 7.48 10.62 18.14
C LEU A 221 8.70 10.92 17.26
N ALA A 222 8.66 10.53 15.99
CA ALA A 222 9.83 10.46 15.11
C ALA A 222 9.92 11.61 14.10
N VAL A 223 8.85 12.37 13.87
CA VAL A 223 8.83 13.42 12.85
C VAL A 223 8.77 14.81 13.46
N SER A 224 9.57 15.73 12.91
CA SER A 224 9.50 17.16 13.19
C SER A 224 9.53 17.95 11.89
N GLY A 225 8.80 19.06 11.80
CA GLY A 225 8.73 19.92 10.63
C GLY A 225 7.33 20.06 10.04
N PRO A 226 7.16 20.89 8.99
CA PRO A 226 5.85 21.29 8.48
C PRO A 226 5.33 20.29 7.44
N LEU A 227 5.11 19.04 7.86
CA LEU A 227 4.44 18.03 7.04
C LEU A 227 3.00 17.82 7.52
N GLU A 228 2.11 17.51 6.58
CA GLU A 228 0.71 17.20 6.85
C GLU A 228 0.43 15.72 6.62
N LYS A 229 -0.54 15.17 7.37
CA LYS A 229 -1.07 13.81 7.24
C LYS A 229 -2.58 13.84 7.44
N ARG A 230 -3.28 12.85 6.90
CA ARG A 230 -4.66 12.54 7.34
C ARG A 230 -4.62 11.84 8.69
N SER A 231 -5.61 12.07 9.54
CA SER A 231 -5.73 11.39 10.85
C SER A 231 -6.71 10.20 10.83
N ASP A 232 -7.54 10.11 9.79
CA ASP A 232 -8.61 9.12 9.64
C ASP A 232 -8.19 7.84 8.89
N ILE A 233 -6.90 7.66 8.60
CA ILE A 233 -6.41 6.46 7.92
C ILE A 233 -6.59 5.25 8.84
N GLY A 234 -7.36 4.27 8.38
CA GLY A 234 -7.71 3.08 9.14
C GLY A 234 -8.82 3.30 10.18
N GLU A 235 -9.58 4.39 10.10
CA GLU A 235 -10.86 4.53 10.80
C GLU A 235 -11.97 3.85 9.97
N ILE A 236 -12.71 2.92 10.57
CA ILE A 236 -13.75 2.08 9.93
C ILE A 236 -15.05 2.09 10.72
#